data_AF-K1SJR1-F1
#
_entry.id   AF-K1SJR1-F1
#
_cell.length_a   1.000
_cell.length_b   1.000
_cell.length_c   1.000
_cell.angle_alpha   90.00
_cell.angle_beta   90.00
_cell.angle_gamma   90.00
#
_symmetry.space_group_name_H-M   'P 1'
#
loop_
_entity.id
_entity.type
_entity.pdbx_description
1 polymer ?
#
loop_
_entity_poly.entity_id
_entity_poly.type
_entity_poly.pdbx_seq_one_letter_code
_entity_poly.pdbx_strand_id
1 'polypeptide(L)'
;MKKCAETDGTLVFLMGLRNLPDIVENLIRNGKSEDTPVAVVSNGACAKNQTVRGTLSTICENVKSAEVVPPAVIVVGETAKFDFAPTITRPLKNVSVTVTGTRKLSDKLGKMLTLSGAEVKRHDLLKVIEYHDNEAFDNAINGIDGYDYVVLTSMNGAEIFMSRLRKLKKDIRSFANIKFAVIGSG
;
A
#
# COMPACT_ATOMS: atom_id res chain seq x y z
N MET A 1 26.73 -16.65 5.47
CA MET A 1 26.09 -17.98 5.61
C MET A 1 26.74 -18.83 6.69
N LYS A 2 28.06 -19.04 6.70
CA LYS A 2 28.73 -19.89 7.72
C LYS A 2 28.39 -19.55 9.18
N LYS A 3 28.57 -18.29 9.60
CA LYS A 3 28.14 -17.80 10.93
C LYS A 3 26.64 -17.97 11.20
N CYS A 4 25.79 -17.90 10.18
CA CYS A 4 24.34 -18.08 10.34
C CYS A 4 24.00 -19.54 10.65
N ALA A 5 24.68 -20.49 10.00
CA ALA A 5 24.49 -21.92 10.24
C ALA A 5 25.00 -22.33 11.64
N GLU A 6 26.09 -21.73 12.10
CA GLU A 6 26.65 -21.93 13.45
C GLU A 6 25.84 -21.25 14.57
N THR A 7 24.82 -20.44 14.22
CA THR A 7 23.99 -19.76 15.22
C THR A 7 22.91 -20.70 15.74
N ASP A 8 22.92 -20.96 17.05
CA ASP A 8 21.87 -21.71 17.77
C ASP A 8 20.55 -20.91 17.92
N GLY A 9 20.60 -19.61 17.66
CA GLY A 9 19.45 -18.73 17.65
C GLY A 9 18.60 -18.80 16.38
N THR A 10 17.56 -17.97 16.36
CA THR A 10 16.63 -17.82 15.24
C THR A 10 17.26 -17.00 14.12
N LEU A 11 17.18 -17.51 12.89
CA LEU A 11 17.50 -16.74 11.70
C LEU A 11 16.21 -16.23 11.07
N VAL A 12 16.19 -14.94 10.71
CA VAL A 12 15.08 -14.31 10.00
C VAL A 12 15.60 -13.76 8.68
N PHE A 13 15.04 -14.24 7.57
CA PHE A 13 15.37 -13.76 6.24
C PHE A 13 14.21 -12.94 5.69
N LEU A 14 14.51 -11.68 5.37
CA LEU A 14 13.60 -10.76 4.69
C LEU A 14 13.82 -10.84 3.18
N MET A 15 12.74 -10.74 2.40
CA MET A 15 12.79 -10.74 0.93
C MET A 15 13.46 -12.00 0.32
N GLY A 16 13.60 -13.07 1.10
CA GLY A 16 14.34 -14.27 0.72
C GLY A 16 13.55 -15.31 -0.08
N LEU A 17 12.23 -15.12 -0.29
CA LEU A 17 11.35 -16.16 -0.83
C LEU A 17 11.81 -16.71 -2.19
N ARG A 18 12.25 -15.84 -3.10
CA ARG A 18 12.76 -16.25 -4.42
C ARG A 18 14.05 -17.08 -4.31
N ASN A 19 14.87 -16.77 -3.32
CA ASN A 19 16.16 -17.41 -3.09
C ASN A 19 16.08 -18.45 -1.96
N LEU A 20 14.87 -18.91 -1.61
CA LEU A 20 14.68 -19.90 -0.55
C LEU A 20 15.49 -21.18 -0.79
N PRO A 21 15.57 -21.74 -2.03
CA PRO A 21 16.42 -22.89 -2.30
C PRO A 21 17.89 -22.64 -1.96
N ASP A 22 18.43 -21.49 -2.38
CA ASP A 22 19.82 -21.12 -2.11
C ASP A 22 20.07 -20.92 -0.61
N ILE A 23 19.11 -20.34 0.11
CA ILE A 23 19.19 -20.15 1.57
C ILE A 23 19.27 -21.52 2.26
N VAL A 24 18.36 -22.43 1.90
CA VAL A 24 18.29 -23.79 2.45
C VAL A 24 19.60 -24.54 2.19
N GLU A 25 20.05 -24.60 0.93
CA GLU A 25 21.27 -25.31 0.54
C GLU A 25 22.48 -24.77 1.31
N ASN A 26 22.60 -23.44 1.39
CA ASN A 26 23.71 -22.82 2.10
C ASN A 26 23.68 -23.10 3.61
N LEU A 27 22.51 -23.15 4.24
CA LEU A 27 22.42 -23.45 5.67
C LEU A 27 22.82 -24.90 5.96
N ILE A 28 22.33 -25.85 5.16
CA ILE A 28 22.68 -27.27 5.29
C ILE A 28 24.17 -27.48 5.05
N ARG A 29 24.70 -26.93 3.94
CA ARG A 29 26.12 -27.04 3.58
C ARG A 29 27.07 -26.48 4.65
N ASN A 30 26.61 -25.50 5.42
CA ASN A 30 27.40 -24.90 6.50
C ASN A 30 27.10 -25.52 7.88
N GLY A 31 26.40 -26.66 7.95
CA GLY A 31 26.28 -27.48 9.17
C GLY A 31 24.96 -27.37 9.92
N LYS A 32 23.93 -26.68 9.39
CA LYS A 32 22.59 -26.66 10.00
C LYS A 32 21.86 -27.97 9.67
N SER A 33 21.25 -28.61 10.67
CA SER A 33 20.52 -29.88 10.47
C SER A 33 19.38 -29.73 9.47
N GLU A 34 19.18 -30.72 8.59
CA GLU A 34 18.06 -30.76 7.63
C GLU A 34 16.69 -30.72 8.32
N ASP A 35 16.60 -31.24 9.54
CA ASP A 35 15.39 -31.25 10.37
C ASP A 35 15.14 -29.92 11.08
N THR A 36 16.02 -28.92 10.89
CA THR A 36 15.84 -27.60 11.51
C THR A 36 14.50 -27.01 11.10
N PRO A 37 13.63 -26.62 12.05
CA PRO A 37 12.31 -26.10 11.74
C PRO A 37 12.38 -24.80 10.93
N VAL A 38 11.46 -24.66 9.98
CA VAL A 38 11.31 -23.46 9.14
C VAL A 38 9.84 -23.07 9.05
N ALA A 39 9.58 -21.77 9.12
CA ALA A 39 8.28 -21.18 8.84
C ALA A 39 8.43 -20.05 7.84
N VAL A 40 7.56 -20.02 6.84
CA VAL A 40 7.44 -18.94 5.86
C VAL A 40 6.10 -18.27 6.05
N VAL A 41 6.14 -17.01 6.49
CA VAL A 41 4.96 -16.18 6.75
C VAL A 41 4.83 -15.18 5.60
N SER A 42 3.79 -15.32 4.78
CA SER A 42 3.47 -14.36 3.70
C SER A 42 2.28 -13.49 4.05
N ASN A 43 2.26 -12.27 3.50
CA ASN A 43 1.20 -11.29 3.74
C ASN A 43 0.84 -11.13 5.24
N GLY A 44 1.86 -11.13 6.11
CA GLY A 44 1.68 -11.08 7.55
C GLY A 44 0.79 -9.91 7.99
N ALA A 45 -0.13 -10.16 8.93
CA ALA A 45 -1.12 -9.21 9.42
C ALA A 45 -2.08 -8.63 8.35
N CYS A 46 -2.14 -9.20 7.14
CA CYS A 46 -3.14 -8.88 6.11
C CYS A 46 -4.24 -9.96 6.03
N ALA A 47 -5.32 -9.66 5.31
CA ALA A 47 -6.42 -10.60 5.09
C ALA A 47 -5.95 -11.90 4.39
N LYS A 48 -4.97 -11.79 3.49
CA LYS A 48 -4.37 -12.91 2.73
C LYS A 48 -3.17 -13.55 3.42
N ASN A 49 -3.07 -13.42 4.75
CA ASN A 49 -1.95 -14.01 5.48
C ASN A 49 -1.91 -15.52 5.29
N GLN A 50 -0.71 -16.06 5.23
CA GLN A 50 -0.49 -17.49 5.11
C GLN A 50 0.81 -17.83 5.84
N THR A 51 0.79 -18.93 6.60
CA THR A 51 1.99 -19.47 7.25
C THR A 51 2.19 -20.89 6.77
N VAL A 52 3.31 -21.14 6.10
CA VAL A 52 3.73 -22.48 5.67
C VAL A 52 4.86 -22.93 6.58
N ARG A 53 4.79 -24.17 7.07
CA ARG A 53 5.79 -24.75 7.97
C ARG A 53 6.43 -25.97 7.34
N GLY A 54 7.62 -26.28 7.82
CA GLY A 54 8.37 -27.46 7.42
C GLY A 54 9.72 -27.49 8.14
N THR A 55 10.65 -28.17 7.52
CA THR A 55 12.06 -28.27 7.90
C THR A 55 12.92 -27.68 6.78
N LEU A 56 14.23 -27.55 6.97
CA LEU A 56 15.12 -27.15 5.87
C LEU A 56 14.99 -28.12 4.68
N SER A 57 14.81 -29.42 4.91
CA SER A 57 14.61 -30.41 3.84
C SER A 57 13.28 -30.27 3.08
N THR A 58 12.21 -29.83 3.72
CA THR A 58 10.85 -29.87 3.14
C THR A 58 10.28 -28.51 2.75
N ILE A 59 10.82 -27.40 3.28
CA ILE A 59 10.17 -26.09 3.18
C ILE A 59 10.03 -25.60 1.73
N CYS A 60 11.01 -25.90 0.85
CA CYS A 60 10.96 -25.50 -0.55
C CYS A 60 9.75 -26.09 -1.27
N GLU A 61 9.46 -27.37 -1.04
CA GLU A 61 8.31 -28.07 -1.62
C GLU A 61 6.99 -27.59 -1.01
N ASN A 62 6.95 -27.39 0.31
CA ASN A 62 5.76 -26.92 1.02
C ASN A 62 5.36 -25.52 0.53
N VAL A 63 6.33 -24.61 0.38
CA VAL A 63 6.11 -23.24 -0.11
C VAL A 63 5.63 -23.23 -1.55
N LYS A 64 6.17 -24.10 -2.40
CA LYS A 64 5.75 -24.25 -3.80
C LYS A 64 4.32 -24.81 -3.90
N SER A 65 4.03 -25.85 -3.14
CA SER A 65 2.71 -26.51 -3.13
C SER A 65 1.60 -25.60 -2.60
N ALA A 66 1.95 -24.73 -1.66
CA ALA A 66 1.02 -23.77 -1.07
C ALA A 66 0.95 -22.44 -1.84
N GLU A 67 1.62 -22.33 -3.00
CA GLU A 67 1.65 -21.15 -3.88
C GLU A 67 1.96 -19.84 -3.13
N VAL A 68 2.91 -19.89 -2.19
CA VAL A 68 3.26 -18.73 -1.37
C VAL A 68 3.84 -17.62 -2.25
N VAL A 69 3.29 -16.42 -2.11
CA VAL A 69 3.73 -15.22 -2.84
C VAL A 69 4.43 -14.21 -1.93
N PRO A 70 5.34 -13.36 -2.46
CA PRO A 70 5.83 -12.21 -1.72
C PRO A 70 4.71 -11.21 -1.39
N PRO A 71 4.88 -10.38 -0.35
CA PRO A 71 6.01 -10.33 0.59
C PRO A 71 5.95 -11.49 1.60
N ALA A 72 7.11 -12.07 1.91
CA ALA A 72 7.23 -13.15 2.90
C ALA A 72 8.49 -13.03 3.76
N VAL A 73 8.39 -13.53 4.99
CA VAL A 73 9.47 -13.63 5.97
C VAL A 73 9.73 -15.11 6.22
N ILE A 74 11.00 -15.52 6.15
CA ILE A 74 11.42 -16.89 6.44
C ILE A 74 12.05 -16.89 7.82
N VAL A 75 11.56 -17.75 8.71
CA VAL A 75 12.06 -17.95 10.07
C VAL A 75 12.64 -19.35 10.15
N VAL A 76 13.91 -19.49 10.51
CA VAL A 76 14.62 -20.77 10.65
C VAL A 76 15.11 -20.94 12.09
N GLY A 77 14.87 -22.10 12.67
CA GLY A 77 15.24 -22.47 14.05
C GLY A 77 14.03 -22.82 14.91
N GLU A 78 14.26 -23.16 16.17
CA GLU A 78 13.20 -23.68 17.08
C GLU A 78 12.00 -22.74 17.22
N THR A 79 12.19 -21.42 17.13
CA THR A 79 11.09 -20.47 17.17
C THR A 79 10.11 -20.62 16.00
N ALA A 80 10.52 -21.25 14.90
CA ALA A 80 9.65 -21.56 13.78
C ALA A 80 8.56 -22.60 14.12
N LYS A 81 8.58 -23.21 15.31
CA LYS A 81 7.50 -24.06 15.85
C LYS A 81 6.39 -23.25 16.54
N PHE A 82 6.67 -22.02 16.98
CA PHE A 82 5.67 -21.20 17.66
C PHE A 82 4.54 -20.75 16.73
N ASP A 83 3.37 -20.48 17.31
CA ASP A 83 2.26 -19.95 16.55
C ASP A 83 2.55 -18.52 16.06
N PHE A 84 2.43 -18.31 14.75
CA PHE A 84 2.56 -17.01 14.10
C PHE A 84 1.20 -16.44 13.68
N ALA A 85 0.11 -17.05 14.13
CA ALA A 85 -1.21 -16.48 13.97
C ALA A 85 -1.25 -15.06 14.54
N PRO A 86 -1.91 -14.12 13.84
CA PRO A 86 -2.02 -12.76 14.33
C PRO A 86 -2.78 -12.74 15.66
N THR A 87 -2.15 -12.22 16.72
CA THR A 87 -2.78 -12.03 18.03
C THR A 87 -3.83 -10.92 18.02
N ILE A 88 -3.77 -10.03 17.02
CA ILE A 88 -4.71 -8.92 16.84
C ILE A 88 -5.78 -9.33 15.83
N THR A 89 -7.00 -9.55 16.32
CA THR A 89 -8.18 -9.68 15.45
C THR A 89 -8.61 -8.29 15.01
N ARG A 90 -8.40 -7.98 13.74
CA ARG A 90 -8.87 -6.72 13.16
C ARG A 90 -10.39 -6.75 12.95
N PRO A 91 -11.08 -5.61 13.10
CA PRO A 91 -12.55 -5.56 13.08
C PRO A 91 -13.16 -6.01 11.75
N LEU A 92 -12.43 -5.88 10.63
CA LEU A 92 -12.89 -6.28 9.31
C LEU A 92 -12.20 -7.55 8.78
N LYS A 93 -11.71 -8.42 9.67
CA LYS A 93 -11.15 -9.72 9.27
C LYS A 93 -12.19 -10.49 8.44
N ASN A 94 -11.75 -11.05 7.31
CA ASN A 94 -12.58 -11.81 6.36
C ASN A 94 -13.72 -11.01 5.69
N VAL A 95 -13.68 -9.67 5.74
CA VAL A 95 -14.64 -8.81 5.03
C VAL A 95 -14.01 -8.33 3.72
N SER A 96 -14.69 -8.54 2.60
CA SER A 96 -14.32 -7.91 1.33
C SER A 96 -15.14 -6.64 1.10
N VAL A 97 -14.49 -5.53 0.77
CA VAL A 97 -15.15 -4.25 0.51
C VAL A 97 -14.75 -3.73 -0.86
N THR A 98 -15.73 -3.42 -1.71
CA THR A 98 -15.50 -2.68 -2.95
C THR A 98 -15.67 -1.20 -2.68
N VAL A 99 -14.62 -0.41 -2.95
CA VAL A 99 -14.69 1.05 -2.86
C VAL A 99 -14.90 1.63 -4.25
N THR A 100 -15.94 2.47 -4.36
CA THR A 100 -16.28 3.24 -5.55
C THR A 100 -16.13 4.73 -5.25
N GLY A 101 -15.77 5.51 -6.25
CA GLY A 101 -15.57 6.94 -6.08
C GLY A 101 -14.44 7.50 -6.93
N THR A 102 -14.02 8.71 -6.60
CA THR A 102 -12.79 9.29 -7.17
C THR A 102 -11.57 8.55 -6.64
N ARG A 103 -10.49 8.51 -7.42
CA ARG A 103 -9.24 7.83 -7.06
C ARG A 103 -8.73 8.24 -5.67
N LYS A 104 -8.79 9.53 -5.34
CA LYS A 104 -8.36 10.09 -4.04
C LYS A 104 -9.17 9.53 -2.86
N LEU A 105 -10.50 9.42 -3.02
CA LEU A 105 -11.36 8.82 -2.00
C LEU A 105 -11.10 7.32 -1.88
N SER A 106 -11.06 6.60 -3.01
CA SER A 106 -10.77 5.17 -3.07
C SER A 106 -9.43 4.83 -2.41
N ASP A 107 -8.40 5.67 -2.61
CA ASP A 107 -7.09 5.53 -1.98
C ASP A 107 -7.15 5.72 -0.47
N LYS A 108 -7.77 6.82 0.00
CA LYS A 108 -7.87 7.15 1.43
C LYS A 108 -8.69 6.10 2.18
N LEU A 109 -9.91 5.83 1.72
CA LEU A 109 -10.82 4.89 2.36
C LEU A 109 -10.30 3.46 2.25
N GLY A 110 -9.78 3.08 1.07
CA GLY A 110 -9.19 1.76 0.86
C GLY A 110 -8.03 1.49 1.82
N LYS A 111 -7.14 2.46 2.04
CA LYS A 111 -6.05 2.33 3.02
C LYS A 111 -6.58 2.09 4.44
N MET A 112 -7.58 2.85 4.88
CA MET A 112 -8.19 2.68 6.19
C MET A 112 -8.84 1.30 6.36
N LEU A 113 -9.59 0.84 5.36
CA LEU A 113 -10.24 -0.48 5.37
C LEU A 113 -9.22 -1.62 5.40
N THR A 114 -8.14 -1.53 4.62
CA THR A 114 -7.05 -2.52 4.65
C THR A 114 -6.34 -2.55 6.01
N LEU A 115 -6.07 -1.38 6.62
CA LEU A 115 -5.52 -1.30 7.98
C LEU A 115 -6.46 -1.93 9.01
N SER A 116 -7.77 -1.86 8.79
CA SER A 116 -8.79 -2.54 9.59
C SER A 116 -8.99 -4.02 9.23
N GLY A 117 -8.20 -4.57 8.31
CA GLY A 117 -8.16 -6.01 7.99
C GLY A 117 -9.06 -6.46 6.83
N ALA A 118 -9.73 -5.53 6.13
CA ALA A 118 -10.56 -5.85 4.99
C ALA A 118 -9.74 -6.16 3.72
N GLU A 119 -10.25 -7.05 2.88
CA GLU A 119 -9.80 -7.16 1.49
C GLU A 119 -10.49 -6.08 0.65
N VAL A 120 -9.73 -5.08 0.19
CA VAL A 120 -10.29 -3.95 -0.56
C VAL A 120 -10.13 -4.18 -2.07
N LYS A 121 -11.25 -4.14 -2.79
CA LYS A 121 -11.27 -4.08 -4.25
C LYS A 121 -11.61 -2.66 -4.67
N ARG A 122 -10.87 -2.11 -5.63
CA ARG A 122 -11.11 -0.76 -6.13
C ARG A 122 -11.83 -0.83 -7.45
N HIS A 123 -12.84 0.01 -7.60
CA HIS A 123 -13.53 0.19 -8.87
C HIS A 123 -13.63 1.69 -9.16
N ASP A 124 -12.52 2.22 -9.66
CA ASP A 124 -12.34 3.65 -9.93
C ASP A 124 -13.00 4.01 -11.28
N LEU A 125 -14.33 4.13 -11.25
CA LEU A 125 -15.13 4.45 -12.44
C LEU A 125 -15.32 5.94 -12.68
N LEU A 126 -14.96 6.80 -11.71
CA LEU A 126 -15.19 8.24 -11.81
C LEU A 126 -13.90 8.97 -12.17
N LYS A 127 -13.87 9.48 -13.40
CA LYS A 127 -12.87 10.44 -13.86
C LYS A 127 -13.46 11.84 -13.78
N VAL A 128 -12.78 12.74 -13.09
CA VAL A 128 -13.08 14.18 -13.20
C VAL A 128 -12.61 14.62 -14.57
N ILE A 129 -13.56 15.05 -15.40
CA ILE A 129 -13.29 15.70 -16.68
C ILE A 129 -13.75 17.15 -16.57
N GLU A 130 -12.96 18.05 -17.14
CA GLU A 130 -13.40 19.43 -17.29
C GLU A 130 -14.52 19.47 -18.34
N TYR A 131 -15.60 20.19 -18.05
CA TYR A 131 -16.75 20.28 -18.95
C TYR A 131 -16.46 21.37 -20.00
N HIS A 132 -16.06 20.93 -21.20
CA HIS A 132 -15.74 21.73 -22.39
C HIS A 132 -14.56 22.71 -22.23
N ASP A 133 -14.17 23.37 -23.33
CA ASP A 133 -13.21 24.47 -23.27
C ASP A 133 -13.91 25.70 -22.66
N ASN A 134 -13.47 26.07 -21.47
CA ASN A 134 -14.15 27.06 -20.64
C ASN A 134 -13.54 28.44 -20.86
N GLU A 135 -13.74 29.01 -22.04
CA GLU A 135 -13.24 30.36 -22.38
C GLU A 135 -13.74 31.41 -21.39
N ALA A 136 -14.96 31.28 -20.88
CA ALA A 136 -15.50 32.16 -19.85
C ALA A 136 -14.66 32.12 -18.57
N PHE A 137 -14.17 30.94 -18.18
CA PHE A 137 -13.28 30.79 -17.02
C PHE A 137 -11.89 31.35 -17.29
N ASP A 138 -11.32 31.13 -18.47
CA ASP A 138 -10.02 31.69 -18.85
C ASP A 138 -10.08 33.23 -18.90
N ASN A 139 -11.17 33.79 -19.43
CA ASN A 139 -11.44 35.23 -19.42
C ASN A 139 -11.60 35.78 -18.01
N ALA A 140 -12.31 35.07 -17.12
CA ALA A 140 -12.46 35.47 -15.72
C ALA A 140 -11.11 35.45 -14.97
N ILE A 141 -10.24 34.46 -15.22
CA ILE A 141 -8.89 34.42 -14.66
C ILE A 141 -8.03 35.58 -15.18
N ASN A 142 -8.15 35.91 -16.46
CA ASN A 142 -7.37 37.01 -17.05
C ASN A 142 -7.84 38.38 -16.52
N GLY A 143 -9.15 38.58 -16.39
CA GLY A 143 -9.80 39.78 -15.85
C GLY A 143 -10.07 39.75 -14.35
N ILE A 144 -9.24 39.02 -13.59
CA ILE A 144 -9.53 38.75 -12.17
C ILE A 144 -9.62 40.01 -11.30
N ASP A 145 -8.95 41.10 -11.70
CA ASP A 145 -8.96 42.39 -11.00
C ASP A 145 -10.36 43.01 -10.88
N GLY A 146 -11.32 42.56 -11.71
CA GLY A 146 -12.73 42.98 -11.64
C GLY A 146 -13.58 42.25 -10.60
N TYR A 147 -13.01 41.30 -9.85
CA TYR A 147 -13.74 40.48 -8.88
C TYR A 147 -13.24 40.70 -7.46
N ASP A 148 -14.19 40.84 -6.52
CA ASP A 148 -13.87 40.94 -5.09
C ASP A 148 -13.60 39.58 -4.41
N TYR A 149 -14.22 38.52 -4.95
CA TYR A 149 -14.20 37.19 -4.35
C TYR A 149 -13.94 36.08 -5.36
N VAL A 150 -13.12 35.10 -4.94
CA VAL A 150 -13.04 33.78 -5.55
C VAL A 150 -13.62 32.76 -4.57
N VAL A 151 -14.64 32.02 -5.02
CA VAL A 151 -15.35 31.05 -4.19
C VAL A 151 -15.00 29.63 -4.64
N LEU A 152 -14.40 28.83 -3.76
CA LEU A 152 -14.03 27.43 -4.00
C LEU A 152 -14.86 26.51 -3.11
N THR A 153 -15.80 25.80 -3.72
CA THR A 153 -16.77 24.95 -2.99
C THR A 153 -16.48 23.46 -3.04
N SER A 154 -15.43 23.06 -3.76
CA SER A 154 -14.99 21.66 -3.83
C SER A 154 -13.50 21.56 -4.10
N MET A 155 -12.89 20.46 -3.67
CA MET A 155 -11.50 20.15 -3.97
C MET A 155 -11.24 20.05 -5.48
N ASN A 156 -12.19 19.48 -6.25
CA ASN A 156 -12.07 19.39 -7.70
C ASN A 156 -12.01 20.78 -8.35
N GLY A 157 -12.88 21.71 -7.91
CA GLY A 157 -12.87 23.09 -8.40
C GLY A 157 -11.56 23.82 -8.09
N ALA A 158 -11.01 23.61 -6.89
CA ALA A 158 -9.72 24.18 -6.51
C ALA A 158 -8.55 23.60 -7.34
N GLU A 159 -8.54 22.28 -7.60
CA GLU A 159 -7.52 21.64 -8.44
C GLU A 159 -7.60 22.14 -9.90
N ILE A 160 -8.80 22.28 -10.47
CA ILE A 160 -9.01 22.83 -11.82
C ILE A 160 -8.56 24.30 -11.88
N PHE A 161 -8.96 25.13 -10.92
CA PHE A 161 -8.54 26.53 -10.82
C PHE A 161 -7.02 26.66 -10.80
N MET A 162 -6.33 25.90 -9.94
CA MET A 162 -4.86 25.91 -9.88
C MET A 162 -4.21 25.41 -11.17
N SER A 163 -4.78 24.39 -11.81
CA SER A 163 -4.29 23.88 -13.10
C SER A 163 -4.39 24.94 -14.19
N ARG A 164 -5.53 25.64 -14.27
CA ARG A 164 -5.78 26.70 -15.25
C ARG A 164 -4.92 27.94 -15.04
N LEU A 165 -4.69 28.37 -13.79
CA LEU A 165 -3.74 29.45 -13.48
C LEU A 165 -2.33 29.15 -14.02
N ARG A 166 -1.84 27.93 -13.84
CA ARG A 166 -0.53 27.49 -14.37
C ARG A 166 -0.52 27.46 -15.89
N LYS A 167 -1.59 26.93 -16.52
CA LYS A 167 -1.73 26.85 -17.98
C LYS A 167 -1.71 28.25 -18.62
N LEU A 168 -2.42 29.20 -18.02
CA LEU A 168 -2.48 30.61 -18.45
C LEU A 168 -1.27 31.43 -18.00
N LYS A 169 -0.34 30.85 -17.23
CA LYS A 169 0.83 31.53 -16.65
C LYS A 169 0.45 32.79 -15.87
N LYS A 170 -0.72 32.80 -15.22
CA LYS A 170 -1.18 33.94 -14.42
C LYS A 170 -0.42 33.97 -13.10
N ASP A 171 0.10 35.15 -12.76
CA ASP A 171 0.83 35.36 -11.53
C ASP A 171 -0.11 35.42 -10.33
N ILE A 172 0.16 34.67 -9.27
CA ILE A 172 -0.66 34.67 -8.05
C ILE A 172 -0.72 36.05 -7.37
N ARG A 173 0.27 36.92 -7.61
CA ARG A 173 0.27 38.30 -7.10
C ARG A 173 -0.88 39.14 -7.65
N SER A 174 -1.42 38.79 -8.83
CA SER A 174 -2.62 39.44 -9.36
C SER A 174 -3.87 39.19 -8.50
N PHE A 175 -3.83 38.23 -7.58
CA PHE A 175 -4.93 37.93 -6.66
C PHE A 175 -4.78 38.66 -5.32
N ALA A 176 -3.82 39.58 -5.17
CA ALA A 176 -3.51 40.22 -3.89
C ALA A 176 -4.70 40.98 -3.27
N ASN A 177 -5.58 41.56 -4.08
CA ASN A 177 -6.75 42.32 -3.63
C ASN A 177 -8.03 41.48 -3.54
N ILE A 178 -7.94 40.18 -3.80
CA ILE A 178 -9.10 39.30 -3.96
C ILE A 178 -9.25 38.43 -2.72
N LYS A 179 -10.50 38.31 -2.24
CA LYS A 179 -10.82 37.46 -1.08
C LYS A 179 -11.16 36.05 -1.53
N PHE A 180 -10.67 35.05 -0.80
CA PHE A 180 -11.03 33.66 -1.04
C PHE A 180 -12.09 33.20 -0.03
N ALA A 181 -13.20 32.68 -0.53
CA ALA A 181 -14.20 31.98 0.27
C ALA A 181 -14.12 30.48 -0.05
N VAL A 182 -13.88 29.65 0.95
CA VAL A 182 -13.67 28.21 0.76
C VAL A 182 -14.67 27.42 1.59
N ILE A 183 -15.31 26.43 0.96
CA ILE A 183 -16.18 25.46 1.63
C ILE A 183 -15.53 24.07 1.57
N GLY A 184 -15.34 23.46 2.74
CA GLY A 184 -14.70 22.15 2.91
C GLY A 184 -13.40 22.25 3.70
N SER A 185 -13.04 21.20 4.44
CA SER A 185 -11.83 21.16 5.28
C SER A 185 -10.52 20.95 4.49
N GLY A 186 -10.62 20.68 3.19
CA GLY A 186 -9.56 20.04 2.41
C GLY A 186 -9.44 18.54 2.68
#